data_AF-A0A929UV99-F1
#
_entry.id   AF-A0A929UV99-F1
#
_cell.length_a   1.000
_cell.length_b   1.000
_cell.length_c   1.000
_cell.angle_alpha   90.00
_cell.angle_beta   90.00
_cell.angle_gamma   90.00
#
_symmetry.space_group_name_H-M   'P 1'
#
loop_
_entity.id
_entity.type
_entity.pdbx_description
1 polymer ?
#
loop_
_entity_poly.entity_id
_entity_poly.type
_entity_poly.pdbx_seq_one_letter_code
_entity_poly.pdbx_strand_id
1 'polypeptide(L)'
;MRYTVPSTLRTDRMPEVLHVFFRADNVYRPGTIQVTFNGEPFFQRAKKIITPGEMEQVLLQKKDLVARTDLTEIMISIRNDIQNEA
;
A
#
# COMPACT_ATOMS: atom_id res chain seq x y z
N MET A 1 8.93 -2.01 -4.73
CA MET A 1 8.45 -0.61 -4.58
C MET A 1 9.63 0.31 -4.30
N ARG A 2 9.67 1.54 -4.83
CA ARG A 2 10.80 2.48 -4.55
C ARG A 2 10.62 3.30 -3.28
N TYR A 3 9.46 3.93 -3.10
CA TYR A 3 9.19 4.79 -1.95
C TYR A 3 7.68 5.05 -1.80
N THR A 4 7.29 5.49 -0.61
CA THR A 4 5.95 5.98 -0.27
C THR A 4 5.99 7.44 0.17
N VAL A 5 4.89 8.17 -0.02
CA VAL A 5 4.69 9.54 0.45
C VAL A 5 3.31 9.65 1.09
N PRO A 6 3.21 9.97 2.39
CA PRO A 6 4.32 10.16 3.32
C PRO A 6 5.05 8.84 3.62
N SER A 7 6.34 8.91 3.94
CA SER A 7 7.16 7.76 4.37
C SER A 7 7.03 7.47 5.87
N THR A 8 6.49 8.42 6.65
CA THR A 8 6.23 8.28 8.08
C THR A 8 4.83 8.77 8.38
N LEU A 9 4.09 8.02 9.20
CA LEU A 9 2.74 8.34 9.60
C LEU A 9 2.67 8.58 11.11
N ARG A 10 2.03 9.69 11.48
CA ARG A 10 1.66 10.02 12.86
C ARG A 10 0.13 10.05 12.96
N THR A 11 -0.45 9.06 13.62
CA THR A 11 -1.92 8.89 13.71
C THR A 11 -2.61 9.99 14.51
N ASP A 12 -1.91 10.66 15.44
CA ASP A 12 -2.40 11.83 16.18
C ASP A 12 -2.66 13.04 15.27
N ARG A 13 -1.78 13.25 14.28
CA ARG A 13 -1.81 14.41 13.37
C ARG A 13 -2.31 14.11 11.96
N MET A 14 -2.72 12.87 11.67
CA MET A 14 -3.22 12.53 10.34
C MET A 14 -4.60 13.15 10.09
N PRO A 15 -4.91 13.51 8.83
CA PRO A 15 -6.26 13.85 8.40
C PRO A 15 -7.19 12.63 8.48
N GLU A 16 -8.51 12.85 8.39
CA GLU A 16 -9.51 11.78 8.38
C GLU A 16 -9.27 10.75 7.26
N VAL A 17 -8.82 11.22 6.10
CA VAL A 17 -8.39 10.39 4.98
C VAL A 17 -6.98 10.78 4.59
N LEU A 18 -6.05 9.83 4.73
CA LEU A 18 -4.67 9.98 4.29
C LEU A 18 -4.49 9.35 2.92
N HIS A 19 -3.97 10.14 1.99
CA HIS A 19 -3.53 9.65 0.69
C HIS A 19 -2.06 9.24 0.82
N VAL A 20 -1.79 7.95 0.65
CA VAL A 20 -0.42 7.43 0.55
C VAL A 20 -0.12 7.16 -0.90
N PHE A 21 0.81 7.91 -1.45
CA PHE A 21 1.29 7.74 -2.80
C PHE A 21 2.53 6.86 -2.82
N PHE A 22 2.73 6.11 -3.90
CA PHE A 22 3.95 5.34 -4.06
C PHE A 22 4.34 5.18 -5.52
N ARG A 23 5.62 4.88 -5.73
CA ARG A 23 6.15 4.52 -7.06
C ARG A 23 6.54 3.06 -7.09
N ALA A 24 6.05 2.37 -8.10
CA ALA A 24 6.56 1.06 -8.45
C ALA A 24 8.03 1.17 -8.89
N ASP A 25 8.80 0.14 -8.58
CA ASP A 25 10.19 -0.05 -8.99
C ASP A 25 10.31 -0.79 -10.32
N ASN A 26 9.30 -1.57 -10.70
CA ASN A 26 9.24 -2.30 -11.95
C ASN A 26 7.84 -2.24 -12.59
N VAL A 27 7.70 -2.79 -13.80
CA VAL A 27 6.42 -3.00 -14.47
C VAL A 27 5.82 -4.33 -14.01
N TYR A 28 4.58 -4.29 -13.50
CA TYR A 28 3.85 -5.47 -13.03
C TYR A 28 2.60 -5.73 -13.89
N ARG A 29 2.39 -6.97 -14.34
CA ARG A 29 1.30 -7.37 -15.26
C ARG A 29 0.90 -8.86 -15.07
N PRO A 30 -0.31 -9.17 -14.57
CA PRO A 30 -1.17 -8.31 -13.76
C PRO A 30 -0.55 -8.04 -12.38
N GLY A 31 -0.80 -6.87 -11.80
CA GLY A 31 -0.28 -6.50 -10.49
C GLY A 31 -1.40 -6.24 -9.48
N THR A 32 -1.26 -6.72 -8.26
CA THR A 32 -2.20 -6.48 -7.16
C THR A 32 -1.54 -5.62 -6.10
N ILE A 33 -2.08 -4.42 -5.88
CA ILE A 33 -1.65 -3.54 -4.78
C ILE A 33 -2.31 -4.06 -3.52
N GLN A 34 -1.53 -4.32 -2.49
CA GLN A 34 -2.01 -4.77 -1.19
C GLN A 34 -1.50 -3.88 -0.07
N VAL A 35 -2.40 -3.57 0.87
CA VAL A 35 -2.08 -2.94 2.14
C VAL A 35 -2.35 -3.95 3.25
N THR A 36 -1.38 -4.12 4.15
CA THR A 36 -1.53 -4.94 5.36
C THR A 36 -1.28 -4.13 6.60
N PHE A 37 -2.00 -4.46 7.67
CA PHE A 37 -1.81 -3.94 9.03
C PHE A 37 -1.29 -5.09 9.90
N ASN A 38 -0.09 -4.96 10.47
CA ASN A 38 0.56 -6.03 11.23
C ASN A 38 0.56 -7.40 10.51
N GLY A 39 0.71 -7.40 9.19
CA GLY A 39 0.64 -8.62 8.35
C GLY A 39 -0.76 -9.07 7.93
N GLU A 40 -1.84 -8.55 8.53
CA GLU A 40 -3.21 -8.86 8.13
C GLU A 40 -3.64 -8.05 6.89
N PRO A 41 -4.25 -8.66 5.86
CA PRO A 41 -4.79 -7.94 4.71
C PRO A 41 -5.86 -6.93 5.13
N PHE A 42 -5.63 -5.66 4.80
CA PHE A 42 -6.59 -4.58 5.00
C PHE A 42 -7.28 -4.19 3.69
N PHE A 43 -6.50 -4.06 2.62
CA PHE A 43 -6.99 -3.63 1.32
C PHE A 43 -6.23 -4.34 0.20
N GLN A 44 -6.94 -4.69 -0.87
CA GLN A 44 -6.36 -5.21 -2.09
C GLN A 44 -7.05 -4.58 -3.31
N ARG A 45 -6.26 -4.24 -4.32
CA ARG A 45 -6.75 -3.76 -5.62
C ARG A 45 -5.91 -4.33 -6.76
N ALA A 46 -6.54 -5.15 -7.59
CA ALA A 46 -5.94 -5.64 -8.81
C ALA A 46 -5.91 -4.54 -9.89
N LYS A 47 -4.80 -4.44 -10.62
CA LYS A 47 -4.63 -3.63 -11.82
C LYS A 47 -4.04 -4.49 -12.93
N LYS A 48 -4.49 -4.25 -14.18
CA LYS A 48 -3.94 -4.92 -15.36
C LYS A 48 -2.44 -4.65 -15.55
N ILE A 49 -2.02 -3.44 -15.19
CA ILE A 49 -0.64 -2.98 -15.29
C ILE A 49 -0.37 -1.99 -14.15
N ILE A 50 0.82 -2.08 -13.56
CA ILE A 50 1.39 -1.05 -12.68
C ILE A 50 2.75 -0.71 -13.27
N THR A 51 3.04 0.56 -13.52
CA THR A 51 4.31 0.98 -14.12
C THR A 51 5.06 1.93 -13.20
N PRO A 52 6.41 1.98 -13.28
CA PRO A 52 7.20 2.98 -12.55
C PRO A 52 6.92 4.42 -12.99
N GLY A 53 6.38 4.61 -14.20
CA GLY A 53 6.08 5.92 -14.80
C GLY A 53 4.87 6.61 -14.18
N GLU A 54 3.96 5.84 -13.57
CA GLU A 54 2.79 6.34 -12.86
C GLU A 54 3.03 6.38 -11.34
N MET A 55 2.40 7.35 -10.66
CA MET A 55 2.38 7.42 -9.21
C MET A 55 1.07 6.79 -8.72
N GLU A 56 1.17 5.69 -7.99
CA GLU A 56 0.02 4.98 -7.44
C GLU A 56 -0.42 5.61 -6.12
N GLN A 57 -1.67 5.35 -5.73
CA GLN A 57 -2.26 5.85 -4.49
C GLN A 57 -3.05 4.75 -3.77
N VAL A 58 -2.96 4.74 -2.45
CA VAL A 58 -3.90 4.08 -1.53
C VAL A 58 -4.47 5.11 -0.54
N LEU A 59 -5.67 4.84 -0.05
CA LEU A 59 -6.37 5.67 0.92
C LEU A 59 -6.42 4.93 2.26
N LEU A 60 -5.98 5.58 3.33
CA LEU A 60 -6.07 5.07 4.69
C LEU A 60 -7.01 6.00 5.49
N GLN A 61 -8.03 5.45 6.13
CA GLN A 61 -8.91 6.25 6.99
C GLN A 61 -8.37 6.24 8.42
N LYS A 62 -8.42 7.41 9.09
CA LYS A 62 -7.98 7.55 10.47
C LYS A 62 -8.68 6.58 11.40
N LYS A 63 -10.00 6.42 11.23
CA LYS A 63 -10.82 5.52 12.02
C LYS A 63 -10.34 4.06 11.97
N ASP A 64 -9.85 3.60 10.81
CA ASP A 64 -9.43 2.21 10.60
C ASP A 64 -8.09 1.92 11.30
N LEU A 65 -7.23 2.94 11.38
CA LEU A 65 -5.96 2.87 12.09
C LEU A 65 -6.16 2.99 13.61
N VAL A 66 -6.99 3.93 14.05
CA VAL A 66 -7.27 4.16 15.48
C VAL A 66 -8.09 3.02 16.10
N ALA A 67 -8.92 2.34 15.30
CA ALA A 67 -9.62 1.12 15.75
C ALA A 67 -8.67 -0.03 16.12
N ARG A 68 -7.42 0.00 15.65
CA ARG A 68 -6.39 -0.99 15.98
C ARG A 68 -5.36 -0.39 16.93
N THR A 69 -5.58 -0.60 18.22
CA THR A 69 -4.70 -0.08 19.29
C THR A 69 -3.31 -0.70 19.30
N ASP A 70 -3.15 -1.85 18.67
CA ASP A 70 -1.93 -2.64 18.54
C ASP A 70 -1.21 -2.43 17.19
N LEU A 71 -1.66 -1.49 16.37
CA LEU A 71 -1.07 -1.23 15.06
C LEU A 71 0.36 -0.72 15.19
N THR A 72 1.33 -1.52 14.75
CA THR A 72 2.76 -1.19 14.77
C THR A 72 3.33 -1.01 13.37
N GLU A 73 2.80 -1.74 12.38
CA GLU A 73 3.30 -1.73 11.02
C GLU A 73 2.16 -1.63 9.99
N ILE A 74 2.37 -0.76 8.99
CA ILE A 74 1.57 -0.68 7.78
C ILE A 74 2.49 -0.97 6.61
N MET A 75 2.20 -2.02 5.85
CA MET A 75 2.99 -2.41 4.69
C MET A 75 2.15 -2.29 3.42
N ILE A 76 2.71 -1.61 2.42
CA ILE A 76 2.17 -1.54 1.06
C ILE A 76 3.05 -2.39 0.17
N SER A 77 2.47 -3.39 -0.48
CA SER A 77 3.16 -4.33 -1.37
C SER A 77 2.47 -4.41 -2.72
N ILE A 78 3.23 -4.79 -3.74
CA ILE A 78 2.69 -5.16 -5.05
C ILE A 78 2.93 -6.66 -5.19
N ARG A 79 1.85 -7.42 -5.27
CA ARG A 79 1.91 -8.84 -5.64
C ARG A 79 1.81 -8.98 -7.14
N ASN A 80 2.58 -9.90 -7.69
CA ASN A 80 2.52 -10.29 -9.08
C ASN A 80 2.33 -11.80 -9.07
N ASP A 81 1.19 -12.29 -9.56
CA ASP A 81 0.86 -13.71 -9.52
C ASP A 81 1.57 -14.52 -10.62
N ILE A 82 2.64 -13.97 -11.20
CA ILE A 82 3.53 -14.75 -12.05
C ILE A 82 4.26 -15.73 -11.13
N GLN A 83 3.78 -16.98 -11.11
CA GLN A 83 4.57 -18.13 -10.68
C GLN A 83 5.85 -18.13 -11.50
N ASN A 84 6.94 -17.59 -10.96
CA ASN A 84 8.27 -17.94 -11.45
C ASN A 84 8.56 -19.33 -10.89
N GLU A 85 8.12 -20.37 -11.62
CA GLU A 85 8.91 -21.59 -11.68
C GLU A 85 10.24 -21.23 -12.35
N ALA A 86 11.31 -21.31 -11.58
CA ALA A 86 12.68 -21.40 -12.07
C ALA A 86 13.27 -22.69 -11.51
#